data_AF-A0A7S3H5R3-F1
#
_entry.id   AF-A0A7S3H5R3-F1
#
_cell.length_a   1.000
_cell.length_b   1.000
_cell.length_c   1.000
_cell.angle_alpha   90.00
_cell.angle_beta   90.00
_cell.angle_gamma   90.00
#
_symmetry.space_group_name_H-M   'P 1'
#
loop_
_entity.id
_entity.type
_entity.pdbx_description
1 polymer ?
#
loop_
_entity_poly.entity_id
_entity_poly.type
_entity_poly.pdbx_seq_one_letter_code
_entity_poly.pdbx_strand_id
1 'polypeptide(L)'
;DGSEGPLPGIRQGVLSGDLQLAEALTLLVQLMVNMTSANALCNMVFRLASEHAAAAEVAAKPELSSAFVQEVLRLDAPLQRNPRRVAKAPGAKWKETELQAGNQVLLFLGAANVDPTVFENPSEFLLNRTGEKGTALSFGSGMHYCLGSN
;
A
#
# COMPACT_ATOMS: atom_id res chain seq x y z
N ASP A 1 -21.60 12.02 12.62
CA ASP A 1 -22.18 12.67 11.42
C ASP A 1 -21.02 13.15 10.55
N GLY A 2 -21.13 13.11 9.22
CA GLY A 2 -19.99 13.35 8.33
C GLY A 2 -19.68 14.82 8.05
N SER A 3 -20.31 15.74 8.77
CA SER A 3 -20.32 17.18 8.48
C SER A 3 -19.11 17.95 9.02
N GLU A 4 -18.43 17.44 10.04
CA GLU A 4 -17.24 18.08 10.65
C GLU A 4 -15.93 17.41 10.21
N GLY A 5 -15.88 16.92 8.97
CA GLY A 5 -14.70 16.26 8.43
C GLY A 5 -13.74 17.23 7.70
N PRO A 6 -12.46 16.85 7.55
CA PRO A 6 -11.51 17.64 6.77
C PRO A 6 -11.93 17.78 5.30
N LEU A 7 -12.67 16.82 4.74
CA LEU A 7 -13.15 16.87 3.35
C LEU A 7 -14.25 17.92 3.13
N PRO A 8 -15.32 18.01 3.96
CA PRO A 8 -16.23 19.15 3.95
C PRO A 8 -15.54 20.51 4.08
N GLY A 9 -14.54 20.63 4.98
CA GLY A 9 -13.79 21.88 5.19
C GLY A 9 -12.97 22.30 3.96
N ILE A 10 -12.21 21.37 3.37
CA ILE A 10 -11.43 21.62 2.14
C ILE A 10 -12.37 21.99 0.99
N ARG A 11 -13.49 21.28 0.82
CA ARG A 11 -14.49 21.60 -0.20
C ARG A 11 -15.05 23.01 -0.03
N GLN A 12 -15.41 23.39 1.21
CA GLN A 12 -15.94 24.71 1.49
C GLN A 12 -14.90 25.79 1.19
N GLY A 13 -13.64 25.61 1.59
CA GLY A 13 -12.55 26.54 1.29
C GLY A 13 -12.33 26.78 -0.20
N VAL A 14 -12.49 25.74 -1.03
CA VAL A 14 -12.44 25.90 -2.49
C VAL A 14 -13.65 26.67 -3.03
N LEU A 15 -14.84 26.39 -2.51
CA LEU A 15 -16.07 27.07 -2.94
C LEU A 15 -16.13 28.54 -2.51
N SER A 16 -15.55 28.90 -1.36
CA SER A 16 -15.45 30.28 -0.90
C SER A 16 -14.31 31.07 -1.55
N GLY A 17 -13.38 30.39 -2.23
CA GLY A 17 -12.19 31.01 -2.81
C GLY A 17 -11.03 31.19 -1.83
N ASP A 18 -11.19 30.75 -0.58
CA ASP A 18 -10.16 30.78 0.47
C ASP A 18 -9.02 29.78 0.20
N LEU A 19 -9.29 28.74 -0.59
CA LEU A 19 -8.31 27.79 -1.09
C LEU A 19 -8.35 27.72 -2.61
N GLN A 20 -7.19 27.80 -3.24
CA GLN A 20 -7.04 27.41 -4.63
C GLN A 20 -7.17 25.89 -4.78
N LEU A 21 -7.62 25.43 -5.95
CA LEU A 21 -7.72 24.00 -6.25
C LEU A 21 -6.39 23.27 -6.03
N ALA A 22 -5.27 23.91 -6.37
CA ALA A 22 -3.93 23.35 -6.14
C ALA A 22 -3.65 23.10 -4.66
N GLU A 23 -3.98 24.05 -3.78
CA GLU A 23 -3.78 23.94 -2.33
C GLU A 23 -4.65 22.84 -1.72
N ALA A 24 -5.91 22.76 -2.15
CA ALA A 24 -6.82 21.69 -1.76
C ALA A 24 -6.28 20.31 -2.18
N LEU A 25 -5.75 20.18 -3.40
CA LEU A 25 -5.12 18.93 -3.86
C LEU A 25 -3.89 18.58 -3.03
N THR A 26 -3.03 19.55 -2.69
CA THR A 26 -1.87 19.32 -1.83
C THR A 26 -2.28 18.83 -0.43
N LEU A 27 -3.28 19.44 0.19
CA LEU A 27 -3.80 19.01 1.50
C LEU A 27 -4.37 17.59 1.44
N LEU A 28 -5.12 17.26 0.39
CA LEU A 28 -5.64 15.91 0.18
C LEU A 28 -4.51 14.89 0.00
N VAL A 29 -3.48 15.23 -0.78
CA VAL A 29 -2.29 14.37 -0.95
C VAL A 29 -1.57 14.17 0.38
N GLN A 30 -1.34 15.23 1.16
CA GLN A 30 -0.70 15.11 2.47
C GLN A 30 -1.51 14.24 3.45
N LEU A 31 -2.83 14.38 3.46
CA LEU A 31 -3.71 13.53 4.29
C LEU A 31 -3.66 12.05 3.87
N MET A 32 -3.47 11.76 2.58
CA MET A 32 -3.43 10.39 2.06
C MET A 32 -2.04 9.74 2.13
N VAL A 33 -0.97 10.52 1.99
CA VAL A 33 0.41 10.01 1.80
C VAL A 33 1.20 9.96 3.11
N ASN A 34 0.95 10.86 4.06
CA ASN A 34 1.82 11.03 5.22
C ASN A 34 1.96 9.74 6.05
N MET A 35 0.86 9.02 6.29
CA MET A 35 0.90 7.84 7.15
C MET A 35 1.59 6.63 6.49
N THR A 36 1.29 6.35 5.22
CA THR A 36 1.82 5.16 4.54
C THR A 36 3.31 5.31 4.21
N SER A 37 3.75 6.49 3.77
CA SER A 37 5.18 6.75 3.53
C SER A 37 5.98 6.76 4.82
N ALA A 38 5.46 7.34 5.91
CA ALA A 38 6.12 7.29 7.21
C ALA A 38 6.26 5.85 7.71
N ASN A 39 5.20 5.04 7.61
CA ASN A 39 5.25 3.63 7.98
C ASN A 39 6.25 2.84 7.12
N ALA A 40 6.30 3.10 5.81
CA ALA A 40 7.29 2.47 4.92
C ALA A 40 8.72 2.77 5.38
N LEU A 41 9.02 4.04 5.68
CA LEU A 41 10.33 4.45 6.16
C LEU A 41 10.67 3.81 7.50
N CYS A 42 9.71 3.77 8.44
CA CYS A 42 9.89 3.08 9.72
C CYS A 42 10.19 1.59 9.52
N ASN A 43 9.50 0.91 8.61
CA ASN A 43 9.74 -0.50 8.30
C ASN A 43 11.13 -0.71 7.68
N MET A 44 11.58 0.20 6.81
CA MET A 44 12.94 0.16 6.25
C MET A 44 14.00 0.30 7.32
N VAL A 45 13.85 1.27 8.23
CA VAL A 45 14.77 1.45 9.37
C VAL A 45 14.76 0.22 10.27
N PHE A 46 13.58 -0.34 10.54
CA PHE A 46 13.46 -1.58 11.31
C PHE A 46 14.24 -2.73 10.65
N ARG A 47 14.08 -2.94 9.34
CA ARG A 47 14.79 -4.01 8.61
C ARG A 47 16.29 -3.80 8.52
N LEU A 48 16.76 -2.56 8.34
CA LEU A 48 18.19 -2.26 8.42
C LEU A 48 18.75 -2.57 9.81
N ALA A 49 17.97 -2.35 10.87
CA ALA A 49 18.39 -2.62 12.25
C ALA A 49 18.26 -4.10 12.65
N SER A 50 17.36 -4.87 12.04
CA SER A 50 17.14 -6.28 12.38
C SER A 50 17.94 -7.23 11.48
N GLU A 51 18.03 -6.95 10.18
CA GLU A 51 18.67 -7.79 9.15
C GLU A 51 20.10 -7.34 8.88
N HIS A 52 20.99 -7.50 9.86
CA HIS A 52 22.36 -6.98 9.82
C HIS A 52 23.16 -7.42 8.58
N ALA A 53 22.96 -8.65 8.09
CA ALA A 53 23.61 -9.14 6.87
C ALA A 53 23.13 -8.39 5.62
N ALA A 54 21.82 -8.20 5.48
CA ALA A 54 21.24 -7.43 4.38
C ALA A 54 21.65 -5.95 4.46
N ALA A 55 21.67 -5.37 5.66
CA ALA A 55 22.12 -4.00 5.88
C ALA A 55 23.58 -3.80 5.47
N ALA A 56 24.47 -4.74 5.85
CA ALA A 56 25.87 -4.71 5.44
C ALA A 56 26.02 -4.87 3.92
N GLU A 57 25.22 -5.74 3.29
CA GLU A 57 25.27 -5.93 1.84
C GLU A 57 24.83 -4.68 1.09
N VAL A 58 23.71 -4.06 1.46
CA VAL A 58 23.22 -2.81 0.85
C VAL A 58 24.20 -1.66 1.06
N ALA A 59 24.84 -1.59 2.23
CA ALA A 59 25.87 -0.58 2.51
C ALA A 59 27.12 -0.76 1.62
N ALA A 60 27.51 -2.01 1.34
CA ALA A 60 28.63 -2.31 0.46
C ALA A 60 28.29 -2.16 -1.04
N LYS A 61 27.01 -2.35 -1.39
CA LYS A 61 26.48 -2.36 -2.77
C LYS A 61 25.23 -1.49 -2.87
N PRO A 62 25.36 -0.17 -3.03
CA PRO A 62 24.23 0.76 -3.08
C PRO A 62 23.22 0.47 -4.20
N GLU A 63 23.63 -0.23 -5.26
CA GLU A 63 22.76 -0.71 -6.34
C GLU A 63 21.66 -1.67 -5.85
N LEU A 64 21.83 -2.30 -4.68
CA LEU A 64 20.82 -3.17 -4.05
C LEU A 64 19.72 -2.40 -3.29
N SER A 65 19.84 -1.08 -3.14
CA SER A 65 18.83 -0.25 -2.45
C SER A 65 17.42 -0.42 -3.00
N SER A 66 17.26 -0.54 -4.32
CA SER A 66 15.96 -0.77 -4.95
C SER A 66 15.39 -2.13 -4.55
N ALA A 67 16.20 -3.19 -4.59
CA ALA A 67 15.79 -4.53 -4.18
C ALA A 67 15.41 -4.58 -2.69
N PHE A 68 16.19 -3.91 -1.84
CA PHE A 68 15.88 -3.75 -0.42
C PHE A 68 14.52 -3.08 -0.20
N VAL A 69 14.26 -1.95 -0.85
CA VAL A 69 12.98 -1.23 -0.74
C VAL A 69 11.82 -2.11 -1.19
N GLN A 70 11.95 -2.81 -2.31
CA GLN A 70 10.90 -3.72 -2.79
C GLN A 70 10.62 -4.85 -1.81
N GLU A 71 11.66 -5.43 -1.20
CA GLU A 71 11.50 -6.53 -0.25
C GLU A 71 10.88 -6.08 1.08
N VAL A 72 11.26 -4.89 1.58
CA VAL A 72 10.58 -4.27 2.74
C VAL A 72 9.11 -4.02 2.42
N LEU A 73 8.81 -3.44 1.26
CA LEU A 73 7.43 -3.18 0.86
C LEU A 73 6.62 -4.47 0.74
N ARG A 74 7.24 -5.58 0.31
CA ARG A 74 6.59 -6.90 0.25
C ARG A 74 6.25 -7.41 1.66
N LEU A 75 7.25 -7.62 2.50
CA LEU A 75 7.09 -8.22 3.82
C LEU A 75 6.31 -7.32 4.80
N ASP A 76 6.64 -6.04 4.81
CA ASP A 76 6.13 -5.07 5.76
C ASP A 76 5.29 -4.01 5.03
N ALA A 77 4.26 -4.46 4.32
CA ALA A 77 3.36 -3.60 3.56
C ALA A 77 2.81 -2.46 4.43
N PRO A 78 3.07 -1.17 4.10
CA PRO A 78 2.60 -0.05 4.91
C PRO A 78 1.07 0.03 4.99
N LEU A 79 0.40 -0.40 3.92
CA LEU A 79 -1.05 -0.59 3.86
C LEU A 79 -1.36 -2.08 3.95
N GLN A 80 -1.73 -2.53 5.16
CA GLN A 80 -2.00 -3.95 5.42
C GLN A 80 -3.30 -4.44 4.80
N ARG A 81 -4.34 -3.60 4.78
CA ARG A 81 -5.70 -3.98 4.37
C ARG A 81 -6.36 -2.88 3.57
N ASN A 82 -7.13 -3.26 2.55
CA ASN A 82 -7.81 -2.32 1.68
C ASN A 82 -9.30 -2.67 1.53
N PRO A 83 -10.22 -1.86 2.09
CA PRO A 83 -11.65 -2.15 2.02
C PRO A 83 -12.22 -1.84 0.62
N ARG A 84 -13.15 -2.68 0.19
CA ARG A 84 -13.94 -2.52 -1.03
C ARG A 84 -15.41 -2.72 -0.71
N ARG A 85 -16.28 -2.03 -1.44
CA ARG A 85 -17.72 -2.24 -1.39
C ARG A 85 -18.20 -2.83 -2.70
N VAL A 86 -18.97 -3.90 -2.63
CA VAL A 86 -19.57 -4.52 -3.80
C VAL A 86 -20.69 -3.61 -4.31
N ALA A 87 -20.47 -2.96 -5.46
CA ALA A 87 -21.45 -2.03 -6.03
C ALA A 87 -22.61 -2.77 -6.73
N LYS A 88 -22.29 -3.78 -7.52
CA LYS A 88 -23.23 -4.69 -8.21
C LYS A 88 -22.62 -6.09 -8.20
N ALA A 89 -23.45 -7.12 -8.00
CA ALA A 89 -22.99 -8.50 -7.95
C ALA A 89 -24.03 -9.52 -8.47
N PRO A 90 -24.52 -9.40 -9.71
CA PRO A 90 -25.37 -10.44 -10.28
C PRO A 90 -24.53 -11.72 -10.48
N GLY A 91 -24.71 -12.71 -9.60
CA GLY A 91 -24.04 -14.00 -9.66
C GLY A 91 -22.54 -13.99 -9.31
N ALA A 92 -22.04 -12.94 -8.65
CA ALA A 92 -20.62 -12.89 -8.28
C ALA A 92 -20.31 -13.82 -7.10
N LYS A 93 -19.29 -14.66 -7.24
CA LYS A 93 -18.80 -15.56 -6.19
C LYS A 93 -17.29 -15.41 -6.02
N TRP A 94 -16.83 -15.52 -4.77
CA TRP A 94 -15.43 -15.71 -4.43
C TRP A 94 -15.27 -17.07 -3.75
N LYS A 95 -14.68 -18.04 -4.46
CA LYS A 95 -14.73 -19.46 -4.07
C LYS A 95 -16.20 -19.85 -3.83
N GLU A 96 -16.50 -20.45 -2.68
CA GLU A 96 -17.86 -20.83 -2.29
C GLU A 96 -18.69 -19.69 -1.69
N THR A 97 -18.15 -18.47 -1.58
CA THR A 97 -18.86 -17.33 -0.97
C THR A 97 -19.59 -16.50 -2.03
N GLU A 98 -20.90 -16.37 -1.89
CA GLU A 98 -21.70 -15.48 -2.73
C GLU A 98 -21.53 -14.02 -2.29
N LEU A 99 -21.31 -13.13 -3.24
CA LEU A 99 -21.20 -11.69 -3.00
C LEU A 99 -22.52 -11.01 -3.39
N GLN A 100 -23.00 -10.12 -2.53
CA GLN A 100 -24.19 -9.32 -2.76
C GLN A 100 -23.84 -7.83 -2.82
N ALA A 101 -24.66 -7.06 -3.55
CA ALA A 101 -24.53 -5.62 -3.56
C ALA A 101 -24.62 -5.06 -2.13
N GLY A 102 -23.68 -4.19 -1.78
CA GLY A 102 -23.55 -3.62 -0.44
C GLY A 102 -22.61 -4.36 0.50
N ASN A 103 -22.19 -5.60 0.20
CA ASN A 103 -21.18 -6.29 1.00
C ASN A 103 -19.88 -5.48 1.04
N GLN A 104 -19.19 -5.55 2.18
CA GLN A 104 -17.83 -5.07 2.33
C GLN A 104 -16.85 -6.23 2.21
N VAL A 105 -15.86 -6.07 1.35
CA VAL A 105 -14.78 -7.02 1.13
C VAL A 105 -13.50 -6.36 1.62
N LEU A 106 -12.79 -7.01 2.52
CA LEU A 106 -11.50 -6.52 3.00
C LEU A 106 -10.38 -7.30 2.32
N LEU A 107 -9.59 -6.62 1.50
CA LEU A 107 -8.42 -7.22 0.84
C LEU A 107 -7.22 -7.15 1.79
N PHE A 108 -6.59 -8.28 2.09
CA PHE A 108 -5.43 -8.35 2.97
C PHE A 108 -4.14 -8.34 2.14
N LEU A 109 -3.63 -7.14 1.85
CA LEU A 109 -2.47 -6.95 0.97
C LEU A 109 -1.19 -7.54 1.58
N GLY A 110 -0.98 -7.31 2.88
CA GLY A 110 0.17 -7.90 3.59
C GLY A 110 0.18 -9.43 3.54
N ALA A 111 -1.00 -10.06 3.66
CA ALA A 111 -1.12 -11.51 3.55
C ALA A 111 -0.86 -12.01 2.12
N ALA A 112 -1.34 -11.27 1.10
CA ALA A 112 -1.08 -11.62 -0.30
C ALA A 112 0.41 -11.52 -0.66
N ASN A 113 1.13 -10.57 -0.06
CA ASN A 113 2.57 -10.39 -0.30
C ASN A 113 3.44 -11.51 0.29
N VAL A 114 2.89 -12.36 1.16
CA VAL A 114 3.56 -13.54 1.73
C VAL A 114 2.82 -14.84 1.36
N ASP A 115 2.04 -14.82 0.28
CA ASP A 115 1.34 -16.00 -0.20
C ASP A 115 2.35 -17.03 -0.76
N PRO A 116 2.46 -18.24 -0.18
CA PRO A 116 3.40 -19.27 -0.61
C PRO A 116 3.09 -19.80 -2.03
N THR A 117 1.91 -19.53 -2.58
CA THR A 117 1.58 -19.91 -3.96
C THR A 117 2.15 -18.95 -5.00
N VAL A 118 2.63 -17.77 -4.56
CA VAL A 118 3.19 -16.71 -5.40
C VAL A 118 4.68 -16.48 -5.11
N PHE A 119 5.05 -16.46 -3.82
CA PHE A 119 6.39 -16.13 -3.32
C PHE A 119 7.05 -17.36 -2.72
N GLU A 120 8.26 -17.72 -3.21
CA GLU A 120 9.09 -18.76 -2.60
C GLU A 120 9.69 -18.24 -1.29
N ASN A 121 9.83 -19.08 -0.25
CA ASN A 121 10.31 -18.64 1.07
C ASN A 121 9.61 -17.34 1.54
N PRO A 122 8.27 -17.31 1.60
CA PRO A 122 7.50 -16.06 1.61
C PRO A 122 7.73 -15.20 2.86
N SER A 123 8.17 -15.81 3.96
CA SER A 123 8.45 -15.12 5.22
C SER A 123 9.89 -14.64 5.36
N GLU A 124 10.77 -14.99 4.43
CA GLU A 124 12.20 -14.63 4.49
C GLU A 124 12.46 -13.30 3.80
N PHE A 125 13.39 -12.51 4.34
CA PHE A 125 13.86 -11.26 3.75
C PHE A 125 15.01 -11.55 2.76
N LEU A 126 14.73 -11.48 1.46
CA LEU A 126 15.67 -11.86 0.42
C LEU A 126 15.90 -10.70 -0.57
N LEU A 127 17.15 -10.24 -0.70
CA LEU A 127 17.53 -9.17 -1.65
C LEU A 127 17.62 -9.66 -3.10
N ASN A 128 17.72 -10.97 -3.30
CA ASN A 128 17.96 -11.62 -4.59
C ASN A 128 16.75 -12.42 -5.08
N ARG A 129 15.52 -11.99 -4.76
CA ARG A 129 14.31 -12.64 -5.28
C ARG A 129 14.30 -12.59 -6.81
N THR A 130 14.29 -13.77 -7.43
CA THR A 130 14.23 -13.94 -8.89
C THR A 130 13.13 -14.92 -9.28
N GLY A 131 12.42 -14.68 -10.38
CA GLY A 131 11.50 -15.67 -10.97
C GLY A 131 10.10 -15.76 -10.33
N GLU A 132 9.71 -14.79 -9.51
CA GLU A 132 8.39 -14.78 -8.89
C GLU A 132 7.27 -14.42 -9.88
N LYS A 133 6.09 -15.03 -9.69
CA LYS A 133 4.95 -14.88 -10.62
C LYS A 133 4.21 -13.55 -10.46
N GLY A 134 4.48 -12.78 -9.41
CA GLY A 134 3.74 -11.56 -9.07
C GLY A 134 4.61 -10.50 -8.42
N THR A 135 4.07 -9.29 -8.33
CA THR A 135 4.67 -8.15 -7.63
C THR A 135 3.96 -7.93 -6.29
N ALA A 136 4.67 -7.37 -5.30
CA ALA A 136 4.06 -6.97 -4.05
C ALA A 136 2.90 -5.98 -4.30
N LEU A 137 1.77 -6.20 -3.62
CA LEU A 137 0.54 -5.42 -3.75
C LEU A 137 0.50 -4.20 -2.81
N SER A 138 1.64 -3.76 -2.28
CA SER A 138 1.72 -2.66 -1.30
C SER A 138 1.28 -1.32 -1.88
N PHE A 139 1.33 -1.17 -3.21
CA PHE A 139 0.77 -0.05 -3.95
C PHE A 139 -0.57 -0.37 -4.64
N GLY A 140 -1.16 -1.53 -4.34
CA GLY A 140 -2.35 -2.02 -5.01
C GLY A 140 -2.09 -2.48 -6.46
N SER A 141 -3.15 -2.53 -7.26
CA SER A 141 -3.11 -2.94 -8.67
C SER A 141 -4.31 -2.36 -9.43
N GLY A 142 -4.20 -2.28 -10.76
CA GLY A 142 -5.26 -1.85 -11.66
C GLY A 142 -5.55 -0.34 -11.62
N MET A 143 -6.82 0.03 -11.83
CA MET A 143 -7.25 1.45 -11.96
C MET A 143 -6.93 2.32 -10.74
N HIS A 144 -6.71 1.70 -9.59
CA HIS A 144 -6.37 2.39 -8.33
C HIS A 144 -4.94 2.07 -7.87
N TYR A 145 -4.04 1.74 -8.79
CA TYR A 145 -2.61 1.65 -8.48
C TYR A 145 -2.11 2.99 -7.92
N CYS A 146 -1.28 2.93 -6.88
CA CYS A 146 -0.84 4.11 -6.14
C CYS A 146 -0.17 5.13 -7.07
N LEU A 147 -0.71 6.35 -7.11
CA LEU A 147 -0.10 7.45 -7.87
C LEU A 147 1.27 7.87 -7.30
N GLY A 148 1.49 7.65 -6.00
CA GLY A 148 2.74 7.93 -5.29
C GLY A 148 3.69 6.74 -5.18
N SER A 149 3.65 5.79 -6.12
CA SER A 149 4.55 4.63 -6.13
C SER A 149 5.99 4.94 -6.58
N ASN A 150 6.28 6.21 -6.92
CA ASN A 150 7.53 6.65 -7.54
C ASN A 150 8.39 7.44 -6.56
#